data_AF-A0ABD2LBK6-F1
#
_entry.id   AF-A0ABD2LBK6-F1
#
_cell.length_a   1.000
_cell.length_b   1.000
_cell.length_c   1.000
_cell.angle_alpha   90.00
_cell.angle_beta   90.00
_cell.angle_gamma   90.00
#
_symmetry.space_group_name_H-M   'P 1'
#
loop_
_entity.id
_entity.type
_entity.pdbx_description
1 polymer ?
#
loop_
_entity_poly.entity_id
_entity_poly.type
_entity_poly.pdbx_seq_one_letter_code
_entity_poly.pdbx_strand_id
1 'polypeptide(L)'
;MPSSMDRMKHLLSTGEHSDVHFLVGDGDEKEVLPVHQFILKIASDVFEAMFRFDAKKERPENASSNCLVVEVPDIEPSAFKVMLSFIYIDDLSGLNGDNAMAVLYAAKKYNIPDLVLPSLQIPISELRNVFVAYAQALLFELEDFSLKCLRYICQNAAQLFGSEEFLQIDQKILCNLLESDRLLLSDEFELWEAALRWADEKCHQNGIECSSGNRRSVLGTALFKIRFPNIHEEDFAKCVVPSGVLTMEEVLGVYQFNSNPHLFFCGVPGLYSLKFPSHGRIFNWNKAKGNRRGTLSLEIEKVSEFSRESLGSSRFSDAVCINGLAWKISARIIFKAVEGTTDEEKNRLGFFLWCDAKEGGPSNCVFSATLRIVSEKIDVENSIGTISNCVINTSIGRGFVNFISFAELMDQRYGFITKVRTK
;
A
#
# COMPACT_ATOMS: atom_id res chain seq x y z
N MET A 1 -8.87 5.32 -56.98
CA MET A 1 -7.61 5.92 -56.50
C MET A 1 -7.49 5.57 -55.02
N PRO A 2 -6.34 5.05 -54.55
CA PRO A 2 -6.13 4.82 -53.12
C PRO A 2 -6.31 6.11 -52.34
N SER A 3 -6.86 6.02 -51.12
CA SER A 3 -7.04 7.19 -50.26
C SER A 3 -5.69 7.76 -49.82
N SER A 4 -5.66 8.97 -49.27
CA SER A 4 -4.43 9.52 -48.68
C SER A 4 -3.86 8.63 -47.57
N MET A 5 -4.75 8.02 -46.77
CA MET A 5 -4.37 7.07 -45.72
C MET A 5 -3.76 5.79 -46.30
N ASP A 6 -4.36 5.21 -47.35
CA ASP A 6 -3.82 4.00 -48.01
C ASP A 6 -2.42 4.24 -48.59
N ARG A 7 -2.19 5.42 -49.16
CA ARG A 7 -0.88 5.80 -49.70
C ARG A 7 0.15 5.94 -48.60
N MET A 8 -0.22 6.54 -47.47
CA MET A 8 0.69 6.71 -46.35
C MET A 8 1.01 5.38 -45.65
N LYS A 9 0.03 4.49 -45.55
CA LYS A 9 0.22 3.11 -45.08
C LYS A 9 1.18 2.34 -46.00
N HIS A 10 1.06 2.51 -47.31
CA HIS A 10 1.98 1.90 -48.29
C HIS A 10 3.42 2.39 -48.10
N LEU A 11 3.62 3.70 -47.91
CA LEU A 11 4.95 4.27 -47.65
C LEU A 11 5.58 3.69 -46.38
N LEU A 12 4.81 3.57 -45.29
CA LEU A 12 5.31 2.98 -44.04
C LEU A 12 5.65 1.49 -44.21
N SER A 13 4.81 0.71 -44.90
CA SER A 13 5.02 -0.74 -45.02
C SER A 13 6.14 -1.12 -45.98
N THR A 14 6.36 -0.34 -47.04
CA THR A 14 7.35 -0.65 -48.08
C THR A 14 8.70 0.02 -47.85
N GLY A 15 8.72 1.16 -47.14
CA GLY A 15 9.93 1.98 -46.99
C GLY A 15 10.41 2.61 -48.31
N GLU A 16 9.60 2.56 -49.38
CA GLU A 16 9.95 3.16 -50.67
C GLU A 16 10.22 4.65 -50.52
N HIS A 17 11.34 5.12 -51.07
CA HIS A 17 11.80 6.51 -50.97
C HIS A 17 12.18 6.98 -49.54
N SER A 18 12.43 6.06 -48.63
CA SER A 18 13.00 6.38 -47.31
C SER A 18 14.37 7.07 -47.41
N ASP A 19 14.53 8.16 -46.66
CA ASP A 19 15.73 8.99 -46.57
C ASP A 19 16.40 8.90 -45.19
N VAL A 20 15.85 8.07 -44.30
CA VAL A 20 16.45 7.67 -43.02
C VAL A 20 16.11 6.23 -42.66
N HIS A 21 17.06 5.51 -42.07
CA HIS A 21 16.87 4.21 -41.43
C HIS A 21 17.15 4.32 -39.94
N PHE A 22 16.20 3.91 -39.11
CA PHE A 22 16.43 3.76 -37.68
C PHE A 22 16.91 2.33 -37.37
N LEU A 23 17.98 2.21 -36.60
CA LEU A 23 18.40 0.97 -35.98
C LEU A 23 17.87 0.96 -34.54
N VAL A 24 16.73 0.32 -34.33
CA VAL A 24 15.96 0.37 -33.07
C VAL A 24 16.16 -0.92 -32.28
N GLY A 25 16.27 -0.82 -30.96
CA GLY A 25 16.51 -1.94 -30.06
C GLY A 25 17.99 -2.20 -29.83
N ASP A 26 18.26 -3.09 -28.88
CA ASP A 26 19.62 -3.48 -28.46
C ASP A 26 19.85 -4.98 -28.66
N GLY A 27 21.12 -5.38 -28.78
CA GLY A 27 21.53 -6.77 -28.95
C GLY A 27 20.89 -7.46 -30.17
N ASP A 28 20.38 -8.68 -29.95
CA ASP A 28 19.80 -9.54 -30.98
C ASP A 28 18.40 -9.08 -31.45
N GLU A 29 17.76 -8.17 -30.73
CA GLU A 29 16.43 -7.62 -31.08
C GLU A 29 16.51 -6.36 -31.96
N LYS A 30 17.72 -5.97 -32.39
CA LYS A 30 17.93 -4.76 -33.18
C LYS A 30 17.29 -4.88 -34.56
N GLU A 31 16.38 -3.97 -34.87
CA GLU A 31 15.64 -3.92 -36.14
C GLU A 31 15.95 -2.66 -36.95
N VAL A 32 16.01 -2.81 -38.28
CA VAL A 32 16.18 -1.68 -39.21
C VAL A 32 14.82 -1.23 -39.73
N LEU A 33 14.46 0.02 -39.47
CA LEU A 33 13.19 0.61 -39.86
C LEU A 33 13.40 1.76 -40.87
N PRO A 34 13.13 1.54 -42.18
CA PRO A 34 13.19 2.59 -43.20
C PRO A 34 12.00 3.55 -43.07
N VAL A 35 12.26 4.85 -42.93
CA VAL A 35 11.23 5.88 -42.76
C VAL A 35 11.62 7.20 -43.45
N HIS A 36 10.70 8.17 -43.40
CA HIS A 36 10.82 9.45 -44.10
C HIS A 36 11.00 10.61 -43.11
N GLN A 37 12.11 11.34 -43.24
CA GLN A 37 12.44 12.46 -42.37
C GLN A 37 11.35 13.52 -42.39
N PHE A 38 10.82 13.88 -43.56
CA PHE A 38 9.82 14.93 -43.69
C PHE A 38 8.57 14.68 -42.83
N ILE A 39 8.08 13.44 -42.82
CA ILE A 39 6.91 13.04 -42.04
C ILE A 39 7.23 13.15 -40.53
N LEU A 40 8.38 12.62 -40.11
CA LEU A 40 8.80 12.69 -38.71
C LEU A 40 9.00 14.13 -38.20
N LYS A 41 9.59 15.01 -39.03
CA LYS A 41 9.81 16.43 -38.70
C LYS A 41 8.49 17.19 -38.45
N ILE A 42 7.44 16.85 -39.17
CA ILE A 42 6.11 17.47 -38.98
C ILE A 42 5.48 17.00 -37.67
N ALA A 43 5.66 15.72 -37.33
CA ALA A 43 5.00 15.12 -36.17
C ALA A 43 5.74 15.36 -34.84
N SER A 44 7.02 15.75 -34.87
CA SER A 44 7.86 15.87 -33.68
C SER A 44 8.93 16.95 -33.86
N ASP A 45 8.96 17.89 -32.93
CA ASP A 45 10.01 18.91 -32.81
C ASP A 45 11.38 18.29 -32.46
N VAL A 46 11.40 17.16 -31.75
CA VAL A 46 12.62 16.39 -31.46
C VAL A 46 13.21 15.82 -32.74
N PHE A 47 12.40 15.19 -33.60
CA PHE A 47 12.87 14.74 -34.91
C PHE A 47 13.25 15.93 -35.81
N GLU A 48 12.51 17.03 -35.75
CA GLU A 48 12.87 18.26 -36.46
C GLU A 48 14.26 18.76 -36.08
N ALA A 49 14.53 18.88 -34.79
CA ALA A 49 15.83 19.26 -34.27
C ALA A 49 16.91 18.26 -34.69
N MET A 50 16.70 16.97 -34.45
CA MET A 50 17.64 15.88 -34.77
C MET A 50 18.16 15.98 -36.21
N PHE A 51 17.24 16.08 -37.18
CA PHE A 51 17.61 16.10 -38.59
C PHE A 51 18.11 17.46 -39.10
N ARG A 52 17.79 18.57 -38.43
CA ARG A 52 18.36 19.89 -38.76
C ARG A 52 19.88 19.92 -38.47
N PHE A 53 20.35 19.21 -37.45
CA PHE A 53 21.77 19.16 -37.10
C PHE A 53 22.57 18.23 -38.02
N ASP A 54 22.01 17.10 -38.45
CA ASP A 54 22.70 16.19 -39.37
C ASP A 54 22.81 16.74 -40.80
N ALA A 55 21.89 17.62 -41.21
CA ALA A 55 22.02 18.35 -42.48
C ALA A 55 23.20 19.35 -42.48
N LYS A 56 23.74 19.73 -41.32
CA LYS A 56 24.87 20.67 -41.17
C LYS A 56 26.24 20.00 -41.05
N LYS A 57 26.28 18.67 -40.84
CA LYS A 57 27.54 17.93 -40.85
C LYS A 57 27.95 17.69 -42.30
N GLU A 58 29.14 18.14 -42.69
CA GLU A 58 29.72 17.84 -44.01
C GLU A 58 29.76 16.32 -44.19
N ARG A 59 29.01 15.81 -45.15
CA ARG A 59 28.98 14.37 -45.46
C ARG A 59 30.28 14.02 -46.19
N PRO A 60 31.01 12.98 -45.77
CA PRO A 60 32.18 12.53 -46.52
C PRO A 60 31.75 12.11 -47.93
N GLU A 61 32.52 12.53 -48.93
CA GLU A 61 32.27 12.37 -50.38
C GLU A 61 32.12 10.92 -50.84
N ASN A 62 32.37 9.95 -49.95
CA ASN A 62 32.43 8.51 -50.21
C ASN A 62 31.23 7.72 -49.65
N ALA A 63 30.21 8.39 -49.10
CA ALA A 63 28.98 7.71 -48.67
C ALA A 63 28.08 7.43 -49.89
N SER A 64 28.17 6.22 -50.44
CA SER A 64 27.41 5.76 -51.61
C SER A 64 25.89 5.67 -51.41
N SER A 65 25.39 5.97 -50.22
CA SER A 65 23.96 5.90 -49.87
C SER A 65 23.51 7.27 -49.35
N ASN A 66 22.55 7.90 -50.05
CA ASN A 66 21.93 9.17 -49.63
C ASN A 66 21.10 9.07 -48.34
N CYS A 67 21.08 7.91 -47.69
CA CYS A 67 20.20 7.57 -46.59
C CYS A 67 20.91 7.65 -45.25
N LEU A 68 20.34 8.43 -44.32
CA LEU A 68 20.86 8.62 -42.96
C LEU A 68 20.59 7.38 -42.10
N VAL A 69 21.51 6.97 -41.23
CA VAL A 69 21.28 5.89 -40.25
C VAL A 69 21.30 6.47 -38.84
N VAL A 70 20.27 6.20 -38.04
CA VAL A 70 20.13 6.70 -36.66
C VAL A 70 19.93 5.54 -35.71
N GLU A 71 20.75 5.43 -34.67
CA GLU A 71 20.62 4.38 -33.65
C GLU A 71 19.73 4.79 -32.49
N VAL A 72 18.83 3.88 -32.07
CA VAL A 72 17.90 4.05 -30.95
C VAL A 72 17.90 2.77 -30.11
N PRO A 73 18.94 2.55 -29.28
CA PRO A 73 19.09 1.31 -28.51
C PRO A 73 18.13 1.22 -27.31
N ASP A 74 17.61 2.35 -26.85
CA ASP A 74 16.82 2.48 -25.61
C ASP A 74 15.30 2.36 -25.81
N ILE A 75 14.84 2.02 -27.02
CA ILE A 75 13.42 1.79 -27.31
C ILE A 75 13.25 0.42 -27.98
N GLU A 76 12.28 -0.34 -27.49
CA GLU A 76 11.90 -1.61 -28.11
C GLU A 76 11.32 -1.38 -29.53
N PRO A 77 11.66 -2.22 -30.52
CA PRO A 77 11.14 -2.10 -31.89
C PRO A 77 9.62 -2.07 -31.96
N SER A 78 8.94 -2.84 -31.11
CA SER A 78 7.47 -2.92 -31.04
C SER A 78 6.85 -1.56 -30.75
N ALA A 79 7.40 -0.82 -29.78
CA ALA A 79 6.93 0.51 -29.40
C ALA A 79 7.23 1.57 -30.45
N PHE A 80 8.42 1.51 -31.05
CA PHE A 80 8.79 2.45 -32.12
C PHE A 80 7.89 2.26 -33.35
N LYS A 81 7.56 1.01 -33.71
CA LYS A 81 6.61 0.71 -34.80
C LYS A 81 5.22 1.28 -34.51
N VAL A 82 4.70 1.16 -33.28
CA VAL A 82 3.42 1.78 -32.89
C VAL A 82 3.48 3.30 -33.04
N MET A 83 4.56 3.93 -32.59
CA MET A 83 4.76 5.37 -32.74
C MET A 83 4.81 5.77 -34.23
N LEU A 84 5.49 5.00 -35.09
CA LEU A 84 5.51 5.26 -36.54
C LEU A 84 4.12 5.09 -37.16
N SER A 85 3.38 4.02 -36.84
CA SER A 85 2.01 3.82 -37.31
C SER A 85 1.10 4.97 -36.92
N PHE A 86 1.24 5.48 -35.70
CA PHE A 86 0.54 6.68 -35.25
C PHE A 86 0.93 7.91 -36.06
N ILE A 87 2.21 8.22 -36.20
CA ILE A 87 2.69 9.38 -36.96
C ILE A 87 2.21 9.36 -38.43
N TYR A 88 2.18 8.19 -39.05
CA TYR A 88 1.84 8.07 -40.47
C TYR A 88 0.33 8.09 -40.70
N ILE A 89 -0.45 7.37 -39.89
CA ILE A 89 -1.86 7.09 -40.21
C ILE A 89 -2.78 7.10 -38.98
N ASP A 90 -2.35 7.67 -37.85
CA ASP A 90 -3.09 7.71 -36.57
C ASP A 90 -3.52 6.31 -36.08
N ASP A 91 -2.77 5.26 -36.46
CA ASP A 91 -3.11 3.87 -36.14
C ASP A 91 -2.50 3.41 -34.81
N LEU A 92 -3.37 3.06 -33.87
CA LEU A 92 -3.04 2.55 -32.54
C LEU A 92 -3.33 1.05 -32.37
N SER A 93 -3.66 0.33 -33.45
CA SER A 93 -3.99 -1.10 -33.39
C SER A 93 -2.86 -1.98 -32.84
N GLY A 94 -1.61 -1.53 -32.92
CA GLY A 94 -0.46 -2.20 -32.32
C GLY A 94 -0.21 -1.88 -30.85
N LEU A 95 -0.91 -0.92 -30.24
CA LEU A 95 -0.76 -0.56 -28.83
C LEU A 95 -1.50 -1.55 -27.93
N ASN A 96 -0.80 -2.14 -26.97
CA ASN A 96 -1.35 -3.12 -26.03
C ASN A 96 -0.58 -3.15 -24.71
N GLY A 97 -0.99 -4.01 -23.77
CA GLY A 97 -0.39 -4.15 -22.45
C GLY A 97 1.10 -4.51 -22.42
N ASP A 98 1.62 -5.13 -23.47
CA ASP A 98 3.01 -5.55 -23.53
C ASP A 98 3.96 -4.39 -23.87
N ASN A 99 3.52 -3.48 -24.75
CA ASN A 99 4.33 -2.38 -25.24
C ASN A 99 3.91 -0.99 -24.72
N ALA A 100 2.79 -0.87 -23.99
CA ALA A 100 2.22 0.42 -23.57
C ALA A 100 3.23 1.36 -22.89
N MET A 101 4.10 0.83 -22.04
CA MET A 101 5.08 1.64 -21.30
C MET A 101 6.32 1.97 -22.12
N ALA A 102 6.71 1.11 -23.07
CA ALA A 102 7.72 1.47 -24.06
C ALA A 102 7.19 2.54 -25.03
N VAL A 103 5.90 2.48 -25.41
CA VAL A 103 5.24 3.50 -26.23
C VAL A 103 5.11 4.83 -25.48
N LEU A 104 4.70 4.82 -24.20
CA LEU A 104 4.67 6.03 -23.37
C LEU A 104 6.05 6.70 -23.30
N TYR A 105 7.10 5.89 -23.09
CA TYR A 105 8.47 6.39 -23.08
C TYR A 105 8.87 7.01 -24.42
N ALA A 106 8.59 6.34 -25.55
CA ALA A 106 8.86 6.86 -26.88
C ALA A 106 8.08 8.16 -27.16
N ALA A 107 6.80 8.22 -26.80
CA ALA A 107 5.96 9.40 -26.92
C ALA A 107 6.53 10.60 -26.15
N LYS A 108 7.01 10.38 -24.92
CA LYS A 108 7.67 11.42 -24.12
C LYS A 108 9.03 11.81 -24.70
N LYS A 109 9.85 10.83 -25.10
CA LYS A 109 11.20 11.06 -25.65
C LYS A 109 11.17 11.88 -26.95
N TYR A 110 10.24 11.57 -27.85
CA TYR A 110 10.09 12.26 -29.13
C TYR A 110 9.02 13.35 -29.13
N ASN A 111 8.49 13.71 -27.96
CA ASN A 111 7.49 14.76 -27.78
C ASN A 111 6.27 14.63 -28.73
N ILE A 112 5.59 13.49 -28.66
CA ILE A 112 4.37 13.18 -29.39
C ILE A 112 3.23 13.10 -28.36
N PRO A 113 2.65 14.24 -27.95
CA PRO A 113 1.71 14.30 -26.83
C PRO A 113 0.45 13.48 -27.04
N ASP A 114 -0.03 13.39 -28.28
CA ASP A 114 -1.26 12.68 -28.63
C ASP A 114 -1.16 11.15 -28.42
N LEU A 115 0.06 10.61 -28.30
CA LEU A 115 0.33 9.21 -28.02
C LEU A 115 0.41 8.89 -26.51
N VAL A 116 0.48 9.92 -25.66
CA VAL A 116 0.58 9.76 -24.19
C VAL A 116 -0.73 9.22 -23.61
N LEU A 117 -1.87 9.86 -23.92
CA LEU A 117 -3.16 9.47 -23.35
C LEU A 117 -3.58 8.04 -23.71
N PRO A 118 -3.47 7.58 -24.97
CA PRO A 118 -3.76 6.19 -25.33
C PRO A 118 -2.91 5.19 -24.53
N SER A 119 -1.61 5.48 -24.35
CA SER A 119 -0.70 4.61 -23.60
C SER A 119 -1.11 4.46 -22.12
N LEU A 120 -1.72 5.50 -21.54
CA LEU A 120 -2.20 5.51 -20.15
C LEU A 120 -3.61 4.92 -19.97
N GLN A 121 -4.35 4.71 -21.07
CA GLN A 121 -5.72 4.15 -21.03
C GLN A 121 -5.72 2.62 -20.99
N ILE A 122 -4.60 1.98 -21.30
CA ILE A 122 -4.46 0.52 -21.16
C ILE A 122 -4.70 0.13 -19.68
N PRO A 123 -5.59 -0.85 -19.41
CA PRO A 123 -5.86 -1.28 -18.05
C PRO A 123 -4.59 -1.73 -17.33
N ILE A 124 -4.38 -1.28 -16.10
CA ILE A 124 -3.17 -1.59 -15.32
C ILE A 124 -2.97 -3.09 -15.12
N SER A 125 -4.07 -3.86 -15.04
CA SER A 125 -4.05 -5.32 -14.93
C SER A 125 -3.56 -6.03 -16.19
N GLU A 126 -3.58 -5.36 -17.34
CA GLU A 126 -3.09 -5.89 -18.62
C GLU A 126 -1.65 -5.51 -18.90
N LEU A 127 -1.06 -4.60 -18.11
CA LEU A 127 0.33 -4.19 -18.29
C LEU A 127 1.27 -5.34 -17.96
N ARG A 128 2.21 -5.63 -18.88
CA ARG A 128 3.26 -6.63 -18.69
C ARG A 128 4.05 -6.43 -17.40
N ASN A 129 4.34 -5.17 -17.04
CA ASN A 129 5.07 -4.85 -15.82
C ASN A 129 4.55 -3.54 -15.16
N VAL A 130 3.77 -3.69 -14.10
CA VAL A 130 3.22 -2.56 -13.35
C VAL A 130 4.28 -1.76 -12.59
N PHE A 131 5.42 -2.36 -12.25
CA PHE A 131 6.51 -1.63 -11.58
C PHE A 131 7.18 -0.65 -12.53
N VAL A 132 7.39 -1.04 -13.80
CA VAL A 132 7.87 -0.14 -14.86
C VAL A 132 6.87 0.99 -15.08
N ALA A 133 5.56 0.66 -15.12
CA ALA A 133 4.51 1.65 -15.25
C ALA A 133 4.54 2.68 -14.11
N TYR A 134 4.67 2.20 -12.86
CA TYR A 134 4.78 3.07 -11.69
C TYR A 134 6.04 3.93 -11.72
N ALA A 135 7.20 3.36 -12.09
CA ALA A 135 8.45 4.08 -12.19
C ALA A 135 8.41 5.20 -13.23
N GLN A 136 7.88 4.91 -14.43
CA GLN A 136 7.69 5.91 -15.46
C GLN A 136 6.66 6.98 -15.06
N ALA A 137 5.58 6.59 -14.39
CA ALA A 137 4.59 7.54 -13.88
C ALA A 137 5.23 8.56 -12.92
N LEU A 138 6.13 8.10 -12.05
CA LEU A 138 6.89 8.98 -11.17
C LEU A 138 7.91 9.83 -11.93
N LEU A 139 8.60 9.26 -12.92
CA LEU A 139 9.60 9.97 -13.73
C LEU A 139 8.97 11.11 -14.55
N PHE A 140 7.79 10.87 -15.11
CA PHE A 140 7.05 11.83 -15.94
C PHE A 140 6.03 12.67 -15.17
N GLU A 141 6.05 12.60 -13.83
CA GLU A 141 5.17 13.37 -12.94
C GLU A 141 3.66 13.19 -13.24
N LEU A 142 3.27 11.95 -13.58
CA LEU A 142 1.89 11.57 -13.88
C LEU A 142 1.18 11.11 -12.61
N GLU A 143 0.82 12.06 -11.74
CA GLU A 143 0.30 11.80 -10.39
C GLU A 143 -0.88 10.81 -10.37
N ASP A 144 -1.94 11.07 -11.14
CA ASP A 144 -3.14 10.21 -11.19
C ASP A 144 -2.81 8.77 -11.61
N PHE A 145 -1.93 8.61 -12.60
CA PHE A 145 -1.53 7.29 -13.08
C PHE A 145 -0.63 6.57 -12.07
N SER A 146 0.29 7.30 -11.43
CA SER A 146 1.15 6.76 -10.37
C SER A 146 0.32 6.24 -9.18
N LEU A 147 -0.74 6.95 -8.79
CA LEU A 147 -1.65 6.54 -7.71
C LEU A 147 -2.44 5.29 -8.09
N LYS A 148 -2.91 5.19 -9.34
CA LYS A 148 -3.60 3.99 -9.84
C LYS A 148 -2.66 2.78 -9.84
N CYS A 149 -1.41 2.94 -10.30
CA CYS A 149 -0.40 1.88 -10.29
C CYS A 149 -0.09 1.43 -8.86
N LEU A 150 0.20 2.37 -7.96
CA LEU A 150 0.48 2.07 -6.55
C LEU A 150 -0.69 1.36 -5.88
N ARG A 151 -1.93 1.78 -6.15
CA ARG A 151 -3.13 1.11 -5.62
C ARG A 151 -3.22 -0.34 -6.09
N TYR A 152 -2.97 -0.59 -7.37
CA TYR A 152 -2.96 -1.94 -7.93
C TYR A 152 -1.85 -2.80 -7.31
N ILE A 153 -0.65 -2.24 -7.17
CA ILE A 153 0.49 -2.93 -6.54
C ILE A 153 0.15 -3.30 -5.10
N CYS A 154 -0.35 -2.35 -4.31
CA CYS A 154 -0.77 -2.58 -2.94
C CYS A 154 -1.81 -3.70 -2.82
N GLN A 155 -2.79 -3.75 -3.73
CA GLN A 155 -3.85 -4.76 -3.73
C GLN A 155 -3.35 -6.17 -4.06
N ASN A 156 -2.31 -6.27 -4.89
CA ASN A 156 -1.75 -7.52 -5.39
C ASN A 156 -0.34 -7.80 -4.83
N ALA A 157 0.04 -7.14 -3.72
CA ALA A 157 1.41 -7.13 -3.21
C ALA A 157 1.97 -8.54 -2.98
N ALA A 158 1.17 -9.45 -2.40
CA ALA A 158 1.59 -10.83 -2.13
C ALA A 158 2.02 -11.60 -3.39
N GLN A 159 1.37 -11.35 -4.53
CA GLN A 159 1.76 -11.96 -5.80
C GLN A 159 2.94 -11.21 -6.43
N LEU A 160 2.84 -9.88 -6.49
CA LEU A 160 3.80 -9.04 -7.20
C LEU A 160 5.18 -9.03 -6.54
N PHE A 161 5.28 -9.06 -5.22
CA PHE A 161 6.58 -9.04 -4.52
C PHE A 161 7.31 -10.39 -4.61
N GLY A 162 6.59 -11.45 -4.98
CA GLY A 162 7.16 -12.76 -5.28
C GLY A 162 7.73 -12.89 -6.70
N SER A 163 7.43 -11.95 -7.60
CA SER A 163 7.71 -12.05 -9.03
C SER A 163 9.14 -11.62 -9.39
N GLU A 164 9.61 -11.99 -10.58
CA GLU A 164 10.95 -11.61 -11.07
C GLU A 164 11.01 -10.12 -11.42
N GLU A 165 9.90 -9.55 -11.87
CA GLU A 165 9.78 -8.13 -12.21
C GLU A 165 10.04 -7.23 -11.00
N PHE A 166 9.63 -7.67 -9.80
CA PHE A 166 9.93 -6.95 -8.56
C PHE A 166 11.43 -6.87 -8.29
N LEU A 167 12.20 -7.90 -8.63
CA LEU A 167 13.65 -7.93 -8.39
C LEU A 167 14.39 -6.92 -9.29
N GLN A 168 13.79 -6.53 -10.41
CA GLN A 168 14.39 -5.60 -11.35
C GLN A 168 14.24 -4.13 -10.96
N ILE A 169 13.37 -3.79 -10.00
CA ILE A 169 13.10 -2.39 -9.64
C ILE A 169 14.33 -1.69 -9.03
N ASP A 170 14.37 -0.36 -9.18
CA ASP A 170 15.39 0.47 -8.53
C ASP A 170 15.11 0.69 -7.04
N GLN A 171 16.17 1.00 -6.28
CA GLN A 171 16.08 1.25 -4.83
C GLN A 171 15.06 2.35 -4.49
N LYS A 172 14.95 3.40 -5.33
CA LYS A 172 13.97 4.47 -5.14
C LYS A 172 12.53 3.95 -5.17
N ILE A 173 12.23 3.05 -6.11
CA ILE A 173 10.91 2.42 -6.21
C ILE A 173 10.68 1.51 -5.02
N LEU A 174 11.68 0.71 -4.63
CA LEU A 174 11.60 -0.11 -3.43
C LEU A 174 11.28 0.73 -2.19
N CYS A 175 11.97 1.84 -1.96
CA CYS A 175 11.70 2.75 -0.84
C CYS A 175 10.24 3.23 -0.84
N ASN A 176 9.74 3.70 -1.98
CA ASN A 176 8.35 4.17 -2.10
C ASN A 176 7.33 3.06 -1.78
N LEU A 177 7.60 1.83 -2.22
CA LEU A 177 6.75 0.68 -1.92
C LEU A 177 6.80 0.35 -0.43
N LEU A 178 7.98 0.26 0.17
CA LEU A 178 8.17 -0.04 1.59
C LEU A 178 7.61 1.03 2.52
N GLU A 179 7.52 2.29 2.08
CA GLU A 179 6.88 3.37 2.84
C GLU A 179 5.35 3.25 2.87
N SER A 180 4.74 2.62 1.86
CA SER A 180 3.28 2.55 1.72
C SER A 180 2.62 1.79 2.87
N ASP A 181 1.77 2.50 3.63
CA ASP A 181 0.91 1.86 4.62
C ASP A 181 -0.16 0.95 4.01
N ARG A 182 -0.38 0.97 2.69
CA ARG A 182 -1.54 0.30 2.06
C ARG A 182 -1.23 -1.08 1.49
N LEU A 183 -0.01 -1.59 1.65
CA LEU A 183 0.37 -2.91 1.15
C LEU A 183 -0.48 -4.01 1.82
N LEU A 184 -1.19 -4.81 1.00
CA LEU A 184 -2.02 -5.91 1.50
C LEU A 184 -1.20 -7.22 1.55
N LEU A 185 -0.28 -7.28 2.51
CA LEU A 185 0.50 -8.47 2.87
C LEU A 185 -0.05 -9.11 4.15
N SER A 186 0.33 -10.36 4.41
CA SER A 186 -0.12 -11.08 5.61
C SER A 186 0.61 -10.62 6.87
N ASP A 187 1.91 -10.33 6.77
CA ASP A 187 2.73 -9.77 7.85
C ASP A 187 3.92 -8.96 7.30
N GLU A 188 4.67 -8.32 8.19
CA GLU A 188 5.88 -7.56 7.83
C GLU A 188 7.09 -8.49 7.53
N PHE A 189 6.99 -9.77 7.89
CA PHE A 189 8.06 -10.73 7.64
C PHE A 189 8.16 -11.07 6.14
N GLU A 190 7.03 -11.26 5.45
CA GLU A 190 6.98 -11.43 3.99
C GLU A 190 7.64 -10.25 3.26
N LEU A 191 7.48 -9.03 3.79
CA LEU A 191 8.10 -7.84 3.23
C LEU A 191 9.63 -7.83 3.38
N TRP A 192 10.10 -8.26 4.55
CA TRP A 192 11.52 -8.44 4.82
C TRP A 192 12.13 -9.48 3.88
N GLU A 193 11.48 -10.63 3.68
CA GLU A 193 11.96 -11.67 2.77
C GLU A 193 12.03 -11.17 1.32
N ALA A 194 11.02 -10.44 0.87
CA ALA A 194 11.01 -9.84 -0.46
C ALA A 194 12.16 -8.83 -0.63
N ALA A 195 12.39 -7.95 0.35
CA ALA A 195 13.48 -6.99 0.33
C ALA A 195 14.85 -7.68 0.31
N LEU A 196 15.02 -8.78 1.07
CA LEU A 196 16.26 -9.55 1.08
C LEU A 196 16.52 -10.23 -0.26
N ARG A 197 15.50 -10.82 -0.89
CA ARG A 197 15.59 -11.36 -2.24
C ARG A 197 15.98 -10.31 -3.28
N TRP A 198 15.38 -9.12 -3.19
CA TRP A 198 15.75 -7.99 -4.05
C TRP A 198 17.22 -7.60 -3.85
N ALA A 199 17.69 -7.58 -2.60
CA ALA A 199 19.08 -7.26 -2.29
C ALA A 199 20.06 -8.31 -2.86
N ASP A 200 19.70 -9.59 -2.79
CA ASP A 200 20.48 -10.69 -3.36
C ASP A 200 20.59 -10.55 -4.89
N GLU A 201 19.47 -10.29 -5.57
CA GLU A 201 19.46 -10.08 -7.01
C GLU A 201 20.33 -8.88 -7.42
N LYS A 202 20.21 -7.76 -6.70
CA LYS A 202 21.05 -6.59 -6.96
C LYS A 202 22.54 -6.83 -6.64
N CYS A 203 22.87 -7.73 -5.71
CA CYS A 203 24.26 -8.17 -5.52
C CYS A 203 24.75 -8.96 -6.75
N HIS A 204 23.96 -9.91 -7.25
CA HIS A 204 24.30 -10.67 -8.45
C HIS A 204 24.47 -9.79 -9.69
N GLN A 205 23.56 -8.84 -9.92
CA GLN A 205 23.63 -7.88 -11.04
C GLN A 205 24.90 -7.02 -10.99
N ASN A 206 25.35 -6.69 -9.79
CA ASN A 206 26.59 -5.92 -9.58
C ASN A 206 27.85 -6.81 -9.53
N GLY A 207 27.73 -8.13 -9.68
CA GLY A 207 28.85 -9.06 -9.63
C GLY A 207 29.52 -9.19 -8.25
N ILE A 208 28.79 -8.92 -7.17
CA ILE A 208 29.29 -9.00 -5.80
C ILE A 208 28.64 -10.16 -5.04
N GLU A 209 29.36 -10.72 -4.05
CA GLU A 209 28.83 -11.78 -3.20
C GLU A 209 27.66 -11.29 -2.34
N CYS A 210 26.65 -12.13 -2.14
CA CYS A 210 25.49 -11.88 -1.27
C CYS A 210 25.84 -12.00 0.23
N SER A 211 26.87 -11.27 0.67
CA SER A 211 27.25 -11.16 2.08
C SER A 211 26.30 -10.23 2.83
N SER A 212 26.24 -10.34 4.16
CA SER A 212 25.38 -9.49 5.00
C SER A 212 25.71 -7.99 4.85
N GLY A 213 26.99 -7.64 4.74
CA GLY A 213 27.45 -6.27 4.51
C GLY A 213 27.03 -5.73 3.13
N ASN A 214 27.15 -6.55 2.08
CA ASN A 214 26.76 -6.15 0.73
C ASN A 214 25.24 -5.98 0.62
N ARG A 215 24.46 -6.92 1.17
CA ARG A 215 22.98 -6.81 1.26
C ARG A 215 22.56 -5.52 1.96
N ARG A 216 23.19 -5.20 3.09
CA ARG A 216 22.93 -3.96 3.82
C ARG A 216 23.26 -2.73 2.97
N SER A 217 24.40 -2.73 2.28
CA SER A 217 24.82 -1.63 1.40
C SER A 217 23.84 -1.42 0.24
N VAL A 218 23.39 -2.51 -0.39
CA VAL A 218 22.46 -2.49 -1.52
C VAL A 218 21.06 -2.08 -1.09
N LEU A 219 20.57 -2.55 0.06
CA LEU A 219 19.30 -2.08 0.64
C LEU A 219 19.37 -0.60 1.00
N GLY A 220 20.49 -0.13 1.54
CA GLY A 220 20.71 1.29 1.82
C GLY A 220 19.58 1.90 2.65
N THR A 221 18.93 2.94 2.10
CA THR A 221 17.83 3.65 2.76
C THR A 221 16.55 2.82 2.86
N ALA A 222 16.36 1.83 1.99
CA ALA A 222 15.17 0.97 1.97
C ALA A 222 15.07 0.11 3.24
N LEU A 223 16.21 -0.29 3.82
CA LEU A 223 16.27 -1.06 5.07
C LEU A 223 15.51 -0.36 6.21
N PHE A 224 15.63 0.96 6.30
CA PHE A 224 15.02 1.76 7.36
C PHE A 224 13.52 2.04 7.13
N LYS A 225 12.94 1.52 6.05
CA LYS A 225 11.50 1.58 5.77
C LYS A 225 10.76 0.31 6.21
N ILE A 226 11.51 -0.75 6.54
CA ILE A 226 10.97 -2.02 7.05
C ILE A 226 10.69 -1.88 8.55
N ARG A 227 9.53 -2.38 8.97
CA ARG A 227 9.00 -2.19 10.33
C ARG A 227 9.31 -3.39 11.20
N PHE A 228 10.60 -3.64 11.45
CA PHE A 228 11.08 -4.78 12.23
C PHE A 228 10.34 -5.02 13.58
N PRO A 229 9.90 -3.99 14.34
CA PRO A 229 9.05 -4.20 15.53
C PRO A 229 7.73 -4.95 15.27
N ASN A 230 7.25 -4.95 14.04
CA ASN A 230 6.01 -5.62 13.64
C ASN A 230 6.25 -7.04 13.10
N ILE A 231 7.50 -7.49 13.02
CA ILE A 231 7.83 -8.90 12.72
C ILE A 231 7.65 -9.71 14.00
N HIS A 232 7.07 -10.91 13.88
CA HIS A 232 6.89 -11.79 15.02
C HIS A 232 8.24 -12.13 15.67
N GLU A 233 8.32 -12.15 17.00
CA GLU A 233 9.58 -12.31 17.73
C GLU A 233 10.32 -13.59 17.34
N GLU A 234 9.58 -14.67 17.09
CA GLU A 234 10.14 -15.95 16.66
C GLU A 234 10.83 -15.84 15.28
N ASP A 235 10.19 -15.20 14.31
CA ASP A 235 10.73 -15.03 12.96
C ASP A 235 11.88 -14.02 12.95
N PHE A 236 11.77 -12.97 13.78
CA PHE A 236 12.85 -12.02 13.98
C PHE A 236 14.11 -12.71 14.52
N ALA A 237 13.98 -13.54 15.56
CA ALA A 237 15.10 -14.25 16.17
C ALA A 237 15.69 -15.33 15.27
N LYS A 238 14.87 -16.05 14.51
CA LYS A 238 15.30 -17.18 13.68
C LYS A 238 15.83 -16.78 12.30
N CYS A 239 15.27 -15.73 11.69
CA CYS A 239 15.53 -15.40 10.30
C CYS A 239 16.20 -14.04 10.14
N VAL A 240 15.73 -13.02 10.87
CA VAL A 240 16.22 -11.64 10.71
C VAL A 240 17.57 -11.44 11.39
N VAL A 241 17.71 -11.84 12.67
CA VAL A 241 18.97 -11.67 13.42
C VAL A 241 20.13 -12.48 12.79
N PRO A 242 19.96 -13.77 12.42
CA PRO A 242 21.04 -14.55 11.83
C PRO A 242 21.46 -14.10 10.43
N SER A 243 20.62 -13.30 9.73
CA SER A 243 20.99 -12.72 8.42
C SER A 243 22.22 -11.80 8.49
N GLY A 244 22.50 -11.23 9.67
CA GLY A 244 23.60 -10.29 9.90
C GLY A 244 23.45 -8.94 9.20
N VAL A 245 22.31 -8.65 8.55
CA VAL A 245 22.07 -7.39 7.84
C VAL A 245 21.88 -6.22 8.81
N LEU A 246 21.29 -6.48 9.98
CA LEU A 246 21.12 -5.51 11.07
C LEU A 246 22.36 -5.46 11.96
N THR A 247 22.69 -4.28 12.47
CA THR A 247 23.73 -4.16 13.49
C THR A 247 23.24 -4.65 14.85
N MET A 248 24.16 -5.00 15.75
CA MET A 248 23.78 -5.45 17.09
C MET A 248 23.00 -4.38 17.87
N GLU A 249 23.35 -3.10 17.73
CA GLU A 249 22.59 -1.99 18.34
C GLU A 249 21.15 -1.91 17.81
N GLU A 250 20.96 -2.14 16.50
CA GLU A 250 19.65 -2.14 15.84
C GLU A 250 18.78 -3.30 16.33
N VAL A 251 19.37 -4.50 16.44
CA VAL A 251 18.71 -5.69 16.98
C VAL A 251 18.28 -5.46 18.42
N LEU A 252 19.18 -4.94 19.27
CA LEU A 252 18.88 -4.63 20.66
C LEU A 252 17.81 -3.54 20.80
N GLY A 253 17.80 -2.54 19.90
CA GLY A 253 16.74 -1.53 19.84
C GLY A 253 15.36 -2.13 19.58
N VAL A 254 15.25 -3.11 18.67
CA VAL A 254 13.99 -3.81 18.39
C VAL A 254 13.55 -4.67 19.59
N TYR A 255 14.47 -5.45 20.19
CA TYR A 255 14.14 -6.24 21.39
C TYR A 255 13.73 -5.38 22.58
N GLN A 256 14.42 -4.25 22.81
CA GLN A 256 14.08 -3.31 23.86
C GLN A 256 12.68 -2.73 23.65
N PHE A 257 12.34 -2.35 22.41
CA PHE A 257 11.01 -1.87 22.07
C PHE A 257 9.94 -2.95 22.31
N ASN A 258 10.15 -4.18 21.85
CA ASN A 258 9.19 -5.28 22.02
C ASN A 258 8.99 -5.65 23.50
N SER A 259 10.04 -5.57 24.32
CA SER A 259 9.98 -5.88 25.75
C SER A 259 9.25 -4.81 26.57
N ASN A 260 9.45 -3.54 26.23
CA ASN A 260 8.87 -2.41 26.97
C ASN A 260 8.43 -1.27 26.04
N PRO A 261 7.35 -1.45 25.25
CA PRO A 261 6.92 -0.44 24.29
C PRO A 261 6.62 0.91 24.95
N HIS A 262 6.05 0.88 26.16
CA HIS A 262 5.65 2.07 26.93
C HIS A 262 6.81 3.01 27.26
N LEU A 263 8.03 2.51 27.47
CA LEU A 263 9.17 3.35 27.82
C LEU A 263 9.56 4.29 26.67
N PHE A 264 9.39 3.82 25.42
CA PHE A 264 9.64 4.63 24.22
C PHE A 264 8.62 5.78 24.10
N PHE A 265 7.35 5.52 24.43
CA PHE A 265 6.28 6.53 24.38
C PHE A 265 6.31 7.53 25.54
N CYS A 266 6.99 7.22 26.64
CA CYS A 266 7.21 8.13 27.77
C CYS A 266 8.44 9.03 27.60
N GLY A 267 9.15 8.95 26.46
CA GLY A 267 10.36 9.73 26.21
C GLY A 267 11.53 9.36 27.11
N VAL A 268 11.47 8.19 27.76
CA VAL A 268 12.59 7.67 28.55
C VAL A 268 13.61 7.11 27.57
N PRO A 269 14.85 7.64 27.52
CA PRO A 269 15.85 7.15 26.59
C PRO A 269 16.15 5.69 26.90
N GLY A 270 15.80 4.79 25.97
CA GLY A 270 16.32 3.43 26.00
C GLY A 270 17.84 3.43 25.85
N LEU A 271 18.52 2.39 26.33
CA LEU A 271 19.94 2.19 26.10
C LEU A 271 20.26 2.14 24.59
N TYR A 272 19.30 1.65 23.80
CA TYR A 272 19.39 1.53 22.35
C TYR A 272 18.24 2.31 21.69
N SER A 273 18.58 3.18 20.74
CA SER A 273 17.59 3.96 19.98
C SER A 273 16.95 3.09 18.89
N LEU A 274 15.61 3.08 18.84
CA LEU A 274 14.88 2.39 17.78
C LEU A 274 14.98 3.20 16.48
N LYS A 275 15.66 2.63 15.49
CA LYS A 275 15.88 3.26 14.16
C LYS A 275 14.80 2.92 13.13
N PHE A 276 13.87 2.02 13.46
CA PHE A 276 12.88 1.49 12.53
C PHE A 276 11.47 1.97 12.87
N PRO A 277 10.57 2.15 11.89
CA PRO A 277 9.19 2.49 12.16
C PRO A 277 8.50 1.36 12.93
N SER A 278 7.64 1.73 13.87
CA SER A 278 6.87 0.79 14.71
C SER A 278 5.36 0.83 14.47
N HIS A 279 4.88 1.69 13.57
CA HIS A 279 3.46 1.75 13.24
C HIS A 279 3.05 0.59 12.32
N GLY A 280 1.89 -0.02 12.54
CA GLY A 280 1.35 -1.05 11.66
C GLY A 280 1.01 -0.52 10.25
N ARG A 281 0.96 -1.40 9.25
CA ARG A 281 0.37 -1.11 7.93
C ARG A 281 -1.16 -1.19 8.02
N ILE A 282 -1.86 -0.54 7.10
CA ILE A 282 -3.31 -0.63 6.90
C ILE A 282 -3.62 -2.07 6.46
N PHE A 283 -3.99 -2.89 7.44
CA PHE A 283 -4.22 -4.32 7.30
C PHE A 283 -5.48 -4.64 6.47
N ASN A 284 -5.37 -5.61 5.55
CA ASN A 284 -6.54 -6.25 4.94
C ASN A 284 -7.03 -7.39 5.83
N TRP A 285 -8.14 -7.17 6.53
CA TRP A 285 -8.74 -8.13 7.46
C TRP A 285 -9.17 -9.46 6.82
N ASN A 286 -9.28 -9.54 5.49
CA ASN A 286 -9.73 -10.76 4.81
C ASN A 286 -8.68 -11.89 4.77
N LYS A 287 -7.42 -11.62 5.10
CA LYS A 287 -6.31 -12.60 5.05
C LYS A 287 -5.59 -12.84 6.38
N ALA A 288 -6.07 -12.28 7.49
CA ALA A 288 -5.43 -12.45 8.79
C ALA A 288 -5.55 -13.91 9.28
N LYS A 289 -4.47 -14.70 9.13
CA LYS A 289 -4.24 -15.89 9.95
C LYS A 289 -3.82 -15.40 11.34
N GLY A 290 -4.75 -15.45 12.29
CA GLY A 290 -4.48 -15.18 13.70
C GLY A 290 -5.41 -14.12 14.28
N ASN A 291 -6.64 -14.53 14.59
CA ASN A 291 -7.58 -13.68 15.31
C ASN A 291 -7.11 -13.53 16.77
N ARG A 292 -6.29 -12.51 17.07
CA ARG A 292 -5.87 -12.21 18.45
C ARG A 292 -7.09 -11.70 19.22
N ARG A 293 -7.61 -12.53 20.12
CA ARG A 293 -8.77 -12.24 20.97
C ARG A 293 -8.29 -11.71 22.32
N GLY A 294 -8.92 -10.66 22.82
CA GLY A 294 -8.75 -10.18 24.19
C GLY A 294 -10.12 -10.09 24.88
N THR A 295 -10.13 -10.26 26.21
CA THR A 295 -11.33 -10.16 27.03
C THR A 295 -11.21 -8.95 27.93
N LEU A 296 -12.23 -8.09 27.94
CA LEU A 296 -12.35 -6.98 28.87
C LEU A 296 -13.47 -7.28 29.88
N SER A 297 -13.27 -6.87 31.13
CA SER A 297 -14.25 -7.01 32.20
C SER A 297 -14.47 -5.68 32.92
N LEU A 298 -15.72 -5.36 33.23
CA LEU A 298 -16.13 -4.21 34.02
C LEU A 298 -17.08 -4.73 35.10
N GLU A 299 -16.70 -4.57 36.35
CA GLU A 299 -17.55 -4.82 37.49
C GLU A 299 -18.21 -3.51 37.92
N ILE A 300 -19.54 -3.52 38.06
CA ILE A 300 -20.29 -2.35 38.52
C ILE A 300 -20.83 -2.69 39.90
N GLU A 301 -20.12 -2.25 40.93
CA GLU A 301 -20.61 -2.34 42.29
C GLU A 301 -21.83 -1.43 42.48
N LYS A 302 -22.77 -1.88 43.32
CA LYS A 302 -23.96 -1.12 43.72
C LYS A 302 -24.74 -0.55 42.53
N VAL A 303 -25.13 -1.42 41.60
CA VAL A 303 -25.90 -1.10 40.39
C VAL A 303 -27.14 -0.23 40.68
N SER A 304 -27.77 -0.37 41.84
CA SER A 304 -28.91 0.46 42.28
C SER A 304 -28.55 1.90 42.65
N GLU A 305 -27.34 2.15 43.16
CA GLU A 305 -26.82 3.51 43.33
C GLU A 305 -26.44 4.10 41.97
N PHE A 306 -25.77 3.30 41.13
CA PHE A 306 -25.39 3.72 39.78
C PHE A 306 -26.59 4.13 38.93
N SER A 307 -27.73 3.41 38.99
CA SER A 307 -28.94 3.74 38.22
C SER A 307 -29.59 5.08 38.58
N ARG A 308 -29.22 5.68 39.72
CA ARG A 308 -29.74 6.97 40.23
C ARG A 308 -28.80 8.15 40.02
N GLU A 309 -27.59 7.91 39.49
CA GLU A 309 -26.63 8.98 39.22
C GLU A 309 -27.11 9.96 38.14
N SER A 310 -26.40 11.07 37.98
CA SER A 310 -26.70 12.07 36.95
C SER A 310 -26.62 11.48 35.55
N LEU A 311 -27.50 11.94 34.65
CA LEU A 311 -27.49 11.57 33.24
C LEU A 311 -26.10 11.79 32.64
N GLY A 312 -25.60 10.80 31.90
CA GLY A 312 -24.28 10.85 31.31
C GLY A 312 -23.15 10.36 32.22
N SER A 313 -23.41 10.00 33.49
CA SER A 313 -22.43 9.30 34.34
C SER A 313 -21.96 8.02 33.66
N SER A 314 -20.65 7.79 33.69
CA SER A 314 -20.00 6.65 33.06
C SER A 314 -19.03 5.96 34.01
N ARG A 315 -19.03 4.64 33.98
CA ARG A 315 -18.03 3.77 34.64
C ARG A 315 -17.20 3.11 33.56
N PHE A 316 -15.88 3.06 33.75
CA PHE A 316 -14.93 2.49 32.80
C PHE A 316 -14.21 1.29 33.42
N SER A 317 -13.87 0.30 32.61
CA SER A 317 -12.95 -0.75 33.00
C SER A 317 -11.51 -0.24 33.07
N ASP A 318 -10.65 -1.02 33.69
CA ASP A 318 -9.22 -0.94 33.44
C ASP A 318 -8.91 -1.09 31.95
N ALA A 319 -7.82 -0.46 31.52
CA ALA A 319 -7.36 -0.54 30.14
C ALA A 319 -6.67 -1.90 29.90
N VAL A 320 -7.13 -2.63 28.89
CA VAL A 320 -6.47 -3.86 28.42
C VAL A 320 -5.76 -3.57 27.11
N CYS A 321 -4.46 -3.85 27.06
CA CYS A 321 -3.70 -3.72 25.82
C CYS A 321 -4.00 -4.91 24.89
N ILE A 322 -4.69 -4.63 23.78
CA ILE A 322 -4.96 -5.63 22.73
C ILE A 322 -4.37 -5.08 21.44
N ASN A 323 -3.42 -5.83 20.88
CA ASN A 323 -2.69 -5.47 19.67
C ASN A 323 -2.00 -4.08 19.76
N GLY A 324 -1.39 -3.78 20.91
CA GLY A 324 -0.67 -2.51 21.14
C GLY A 324 -1.56 -1.29 21.36
N LEU A 325 -2.89 -1.45 21.33
CA LEU A 325 -3.86 -0.40 21.61
C LEU A 325 -4.48 -0.59 22.98
N ALA A 326 -4.73 0.50 23.71
CA ALA A 326 -5.39 0.47 25.01
C ALA A 326 -6.92 0.47 24.83
N TRP A 327 -7.55 -0.64 25.16
CA TRP A 327 -8.99 -0.83 25.06
C TRP A 327 -9.66 -0.71 26.43
N LYS A 328 -10.83 -0.09 26.47
CA LYS A 328 -11.68 0.02 27.68
C LYS A 328 -13.12 -0.23 27.31
N ILE A 329 -13.91 -0.78 28.21
CA ILE A 329 -15.37 -0.77 28.10
C ILE A 329 -15.96 0.23 29.08
N SER A 330 -17.10 0.83 28.72
CA SER A 330 -17.81 1.76 29.57
C SER A 330 -19.29 1.44 29.65
N ALA A 331 -19.85 1.57 30.84
CA ALA A 331 -21.27 1.57 31.11
C ALA A 331 -21.74 3.02 31.36
N ARG A 332 -22.78 3.48 30.66
CA ARG A 332 -23.26 4.87 30.74
C ARG A 332 -24.78 4.94 30.87
N ILE A 333 -25.27 5.89 31.66
CA ILE A 333 -26.71 6.20 31.74
C ILE A 333 -27.07 7.16 30.61
N ILE A 334 -27.92 6.75 29.67
CA ILE A 334 -28.19 7.53 28.45
C ILE A 334 -29.55 8.22 28.43
N PHE A 335 -30.52 7.71 29.17
CA PHE A 335 -31.86 8.29 29.21
C PHE A 335 -32.35 8.45 30.64
N LYS A 336 -32.97 9.60 30.94
CA LYS A 336 -33.69 9.89 32.19
C LYS A 336 -35.07 10.43 31.80
N ALA A 337 -36.15 9.79 32.26
CA ALA A 337 -37.50 10.29 32.00
C ALA A 337 -37.73 11.63 32.72
N VAL A 338 -38.54 12.50 32.11
CA VAL A 338 -38.94 13.82 32.65
C VAL A 338 -39.84 13.62 33.89
N GLU A 339 -39.72 14.52 34.87
CA GLU A 339 -40.54 14.50 36.09
C GLU A 339 -42.05 14.50 35.76
N GLY A 340 -42.79 13.55 36.35
CA GLY A 340 -44.24 13.43 36.20
C GLY A 340 -44.73 12.08 35.66
N THR A 341 -43.84 11.24 35.10
CA THR A 341 -44.15 9.84 34.82
C THR A 341 -43.62 8.98 35.96
N THR A 342 -44.52 8.29 36.69
CA THR A 342 -44.12 7.09 37.44
C THR A 342 -43.42 6.17 36.45
N ASP A 343 -42.20 5.74 36.76
CA ASP A 343 -41.65 4.43 36.43
C ASP A 343 -40.12 4.51 36.34
N GLU A 344 -39.47 3.77 37.24
CA GLU A 344 -38.05 3.40 37.19
C GLU A 344 -37.70 2.59 35.90
N GLU A 345 -38.69 2.33 35.04
CA GLU A 345 -38.63 1.52 33.81
C GLU A 345 -37.89 2.17 32.62
N LYS A 346 -37.48 3.45 32.70
CA LYS A 346 -36.92 4.16 31.54
C LYS A 346 -35.43 4.45 31.57
N ASN A 347 -34.74 4.28 32.70
CA ASN A 347 -33.29 4.42 32.71
C ASN A 347 -32.69 3.19 32.01
N ARG A 348 -31.97 3.43 30.91
CA ARG A 348 -31.31 2.37 30.14
C ARG A 348 -29.80 2.47 30.28
N LEU A 349 -29.18 1.30 30.36
CA LEU A 349 -27.75 1.13 30.33
C LEU A 349 -27.26 1.17 28.89
N GLY A 350 -26.41 2.14 28.59
CA GLY A 350 -25.57 2.14 27.42
C GLY A 350 -24.28 1.37 27.69
N PHE A 351 -23.82 0.59 26.71
CA PHE A 351 -22.60 -0.20 26.84
C PHE A 351 -21.72 -0.02 25.61
N PHE A 352 -20.51 0.50 25.82
CA PHE A 352 -19.61 0.95 24.76
C PHE A 352 -18.20 0.41 24.93
N LEU A 353 -17.54 0.19 23.81
CA LEU A 353 -16.12 -0.09 23.71
C LEU A 353 -15.38 1.17 23.25
N TRP A 354 -14.24 1.43 23.88
CA TRP A 354 -13.36 2.56 23.64
C TRP A 354 -11.97 2.05 23.28
N CYS A 355 -11.31 2.80 22.41
CA CYS A 355 -9.91 2.65 22.09
C CYS A 355 -9.26 4.02 22.27
N ASP A 356 -8.37 4.14 23.26
CA ASP A 356 -7.57 5.36 23.47
C ASP A 356 -6.41 5.35 22.46
N ALA A 357 -6.71 5.68 21.20
CA ALA A 357 -5.67 6.11 20.28
C ALA A 357 -5.37 7.59 20.59
N LYS A 358 -4.11 7.93 20.89
CA LYS A 358 -3.72 9.35 21.05
C LYS A 358 -3.93 10.08 19.72
N GLU A 359 -4.13 11.40 19.77
CA GLU A 359 -4.12 12.25 18.57
C GLU A 359 -2.86 11.94 17.74
N GLY A 360 -3.05 11.51 16.49
CA GLY A 360 -1.98 11.05 15.60
C GLY A 360 -1.75 9.54 15.54
N GLY A 361 -2.45 8.73 16.35
CA GLY A 361 -2.53 7.28 16.18
C GLY A 361 -3.50 6.87 15.05
N PRO A 362 -3.51 5.61 14.59
CA PRO A 362 -4.41 5.16 13.53
C PRO A 362 -5.86 5.44 13.96
N SER A 363 -6.48 6.45 13.33
CA SER A 363 -7.81 6.94 13.67
C SER A 363 -8.93 5.96 13.33
N ASN A 364 -8.59 4.81 12.76
CA ASN A 364 -9.52 3.80 12.30
C ASN A 364 -9.03 2.39 12.69
N CYS A 365 -9.31 1.95 13.93
CA CYS A 365 -9.20 0.53 14.27
C CYS A 365 -10.52 -0.18 13.95
N VAL A 366 -10.48 -1.20 13.09
CA VAL A 366 -11.61 -2.10 12.82
C VAL A 366 -11.60 -3.23 13.85
N PHE A 367 -12.68 -3.38 14.60
CA PHE A 367 -12.82 -4.44 15.60
C PHE A 367 -14.13 -5.19 15.43
N SER A 368 -14.13 -6.42 15.92
CA SER A 368 -15.35 -7.17 16.23
C SER A 368 -15.33 -7.52 17.71
N ALA A 369 -16.43 -7.25 18.41
CA ALA A 369 -16.57 -7.50 19.84
C ALA A 369 -17.93 -8.07 20.17
N THR A 370 -17.95 -9.04 21.09
CA THR A 370 -19.18 -9.54 21.70
C THR A 370 -19.25 -8.96 23.11
N LEU A 371 -20.16 -8.02 23.29
CA LEU A 371 -20.49 -7.42 24.57
C LEU A 371 -21.51 -8.31 25.27
N ARG A 372 -21.24 -8.74 26.51
CA ARG A 372 -22.16 -9.58 27.28
C ARG A 372 -22.27 -9.09 28.72
N ILE A 373 -23.47 -9.15 29.28
CA ILE A 373 -23.70 -9.07 30.73
C ILE A 373 -23.81 -10.51 31.23
N VAL A 374 -22.98 -10.87 32.20
CA VAL A 374 -22.94 -12.23 32.75
C VAL A 374 -23.95 -12.34 33.88
N SER A 375 -24.89 -13.29 33.78
CA SER A 375 -25.75 -13.66 34.91
C SER A 375 -25.02 -14.61 35.85
N GLU A 376 -25.24 -14.48 37.15
CA GLU A 376 -24.71 -15.41 38.15
C GLU A 376 -25.58 -16.66 38.31
N LYS A 377 -26.75 -16.70 37.67
CA LYS A 377 -27.62 -17.88 37.67
C LYS A 377 -27.31 -18.78 36.47
N ILE A 378 -27.12 -20.07 36.75
CA ILE A 378 -26.78 -21.10 35.75
C ILE A 378 -27.84 -21.24 34.65
N ASP A 379 -29.12 -20.97 34.96
CA ASP A 379 -30.27 -21.16 34.04
C ASP A 379 -30.77 -19.87 33.36
N VAL A 380 -30.03 -18.75 33.45
CA VAL A 380 -30.44 -17.48 32.80
C VAL A 380 -29.52 -17.15 31.63
N GLU A 381 -30.13 -16.89 30.46
CA GLU A 381 -29.39 -16.46 29.26
C GLU A 381 -28.75 -15.08 29.46
N ASN A 382 -27.48 -14.96 29.07
CA ASN A 382 -26.75 -13.71 29.10
C ASN A 382 -27.30 -12.73 28.05
N SER A 383 -27.44 -11.46 28.42
CA SER A 383 -27.72 -10.41 27.43
C SER A 383 -26.47 -10.16 26.60
N ILE A 384 -26.54 -10.44 25.29
CA ILE A 384 -25.41 -10.38 24.36
C ILE A 384 -25.72 -9.39 23.23
N GLY A 385 -24.76 -8.53 22.91
CA GLY A 385 -24.76 -7.72 21.69
C GLY A 385 -23.44 -7.88 20.97
N THR A 386 -23.49 -8.20 19.68
CA THR A 386 -22.29 -8.35 18.85
C THR A 386 -22.14 -7.14 17.92
N ILE A 387 -20.94 -6.60 17.88
CA ILE A 387 -20.52 -5.52 17.00
C ILE A 387 -19.46 -6.12 16.08
N SER A 388 -19.64 -6.00 14.76
CA SER A 388 -18.71 -6.55 13.78
C SER A 388 -18.23 -5.47 12.81
N ASN A 389 -16.96 -5.57 12.39
CA ASN A 389 -16.34 -4.71 11.39
C ASN A 389 -16.49 -3.20 11.66
N CYS A 390 -16.44 -2.78 12.93
CA CYS A 390 -16.68 -1.39 13.31
C CYS A 390 -15.39 -0.59 13.48
N VAL A 391 -15.43 0.67 13.05
CA VAL A 391 -14.33 1.63 13.18
C VAL A 391 -14.53 2.52 14.42
N ILE A 392 -13.53 2.59 15.31
CA ILE A 392 -13.54 3.50 16.47
C ILE A 392 -12.87 4.83 16.12
N ASN A 393 -13.60 5.93 16.34
CA ASN A 393 -13.01 7.25 16.54
C ASN A 393 -12.82 7.43 18.06
N THR A 394 -11.63 7.86 18.47
CA THR A 394 -11.19 7.98 19.86
C THR A 394 -12.09 8.90 20.70
N SER A 395 -12.82 9.79 20.04
CA SER A 395 -13.78 10.73 20.67
C SER A 395 -15.19 10.15 20.88
N ILE A 396 -15.56 9.04 20.23
CA ILE A 396 -16.91 8.47 20.25
C ILE A 396 -16.81 6.95 20.37
N GLY A 397 -16.89 6.42 21.61
CA GLY A 397 -16.97 4.99 21.87
C GLY A 397 -18.08 4.30 21.04
N ARG A 398 -17.86 3.03 20.65
CA ARG A 398 -18.79 2.26 19.81
C ARG A 398 -19.51 1.21 20.65
N GLY A 399 -20.83 1.15 20.56
CA GLY A 399 -21.62 0.38 21.49
C GLY A 399 -23.11 0.45 21.24
N PHE A 400 -23.86 -0.04 22.22
CA PHE A 400 -25.31 -0.02 22.22
C PHE A 400 -25.79 1.07 23.17
N VAL A 401 -26.54 2.02 22.62
CA VAL A 401 -27.15 3.13 23.35
C VAL A 401 -28.24 2.63 24.31
N ASN A 402 -28.92 1.54 23.96
CA ASN A 402 -30.05 0.98 24.70
C ASN A 402 -29.85 -0.52 24.97
N PHE A 403 -28.73 -0.90 25.61
CA PHE A 403 -28.35 -2.32 25.76
C PHE A 403 -29.34 -3.11 26.62
N ILE A 404 -29.66 -2.62 27.84
CA ILE A 404 -30.64 -3.24 28.75
C ILE A 404 -31.28 -2.16 29.63
N SER A 405 -32.51 -2.36 30.11
CA SER A 405 -33.10 -1.45 31.11
C SER A 405 -32.53 -1.73 32.52
N PHE A 406 -32.46 -0.70 33.37
CA PHE A 406 -32.08 -0.90 34.77
C PHE A 406 -33.15 -1.67 35.56
N ALA A 407 -34.41 -1.73 35.10
CA ALA A 407 -35.43 -2.58 35.67
C ALA A 407 -35.12 -4.07 35.43
N GLU A 408 -34.71 -4.45 34.21
CA GLU A 408 -34.32 -5.83 33.86
C GLU A 408 -33.00 -6.25 34.53
N LEU A 409 -31.92 -5.49 34.29
CA LEU A 409 -31.13 -4.90 35.38
C LEU A 409 -31.17 -5.53 36.77
N MET A 410 -32.10 -4.99 37.55
CA MET A 410 -32.28 -5.19 38.98
C MET A 410 -33.31 -6.28 39.33
N ASP A 411 -33.99 -6.84 38.34
CA ASP A 411 -34.98 -7.89 38.58
C ASP A 411 -34.27 -9.20 38.97
N GLN A 412 -34.57 -9.65 40.19
CA GLN A 412 -34.00 -10.86 40.80
C GLN A 412 -34.27 -12.12 39.99
N ARG A 413 -35.25 -12.12 39.07
CA ARG A 413 -35.52 -13.24 38.17
C ARG A 413 -34.32 -13.50 37.24
N TYR A 414 -33.70 -12.45 36.70
CA TYR A 414 -32.62 -12.56 35.70
C TYR A 414 -31.20 -12.67 36.28
N GLY A 415 -31.03 -12.53 37.60
CA GLY A 415 -29.79 -12.95 38.28
C GLY A 415 -28.55 -12.10 38.03
N PHE A 416 -28.71 -10.85 37.59
CA PHE A 416 -27.59 -9.92 37.32
C PHE A 416 -27.10 -9.15 38.56
N ILE A 417 -27.75 -9.28 39.72
CA ILE A 417 -27.38 -8.61 40.98
C ILE A 417 -27.29 -9.61 42.13
N THR A 418 -26.20 -9.55 42.89
CA THR A 418 -26.06 -10.19 44.21
C THR A 418 -26.91 -9.45 45.24
N LYS A 419 -27.94 -10.09 45.78
CA LYS A 419 -28.61 -9.59 46.99
C LYS A 419 -27.61 -9.70 48.15
N VAL A 420 -27.10 -8.58 48.66
CA VAL A 420 -26.50 -8.57 50.01
C VAL A 420 -27.62 -8.90 50.99
N ARG A 421 -27.62 -10.11 51.54
CA ARG A 421 -28.47 -10.45 52.69
C ARG A 421 -28.01 -9.60 53.87
N THR A 422 -28.74 -8.53 54.17
CA THR A 422 -28.71 -7.94 55.51
C THR A 422 -29.27 -8.97 56.49
N LYS A 423 -28.51 -9.25 57.56
CA LYS A 423 -28.98 -10.04 58.70
C LYS A 423 -30.14 -9.37 59.40
#